data_AF-A0AA36CNP4-F1
#
_entry.id   AF-A0AA36CNP4-F1
#
_cell.length_a   1.000
_cell.length_b   1.000
_cell.length_c   1.000
_cell.angle_alpha   90.00
_cell.angle_beta   90.00
_cell.angle_gamma   90.00
#
_symmetry.space_group_name_H-M   'P 1'
#
loop_
_entity.id
_entity.type
_entity.pdbx_description
1 polymer ?
#
loop_
_entity_poly.entity_id
_entity_poly.type
_entity_poly.pdbx_seq_one_letter_code
_entity_poly.pdbx_strand_id
1 'polypeptide(L)'
;MDINAEEAVPPVEFKWKVKRRCDGTRYVVKRPVRNQVLKKREAQLNKERTGISTDDDAFSGVKLGHYFCREDRKKQLEHERMRKIRHEQRINQAKLANTDKLIVDMAYRKMARRQAPLDAFTSTREYLSQRHEQQGPPPPAPILAVTTV
;
A
#
# COMPACT_ATOMS: atom_id res chain seq x y z
N MET A 1 33.20 11.63 -29.02
CA MET A 1 32.11 10.66 -28.82
C MET A 1 32.76 9.43 -28.26
N ASP A 2 32.70 9.27 -26.94
CA ASP A 2 33.51 8.28 -26.22
C ASP A 2 32.82 6.92 -26.27
N ILE A 3 33.36 6.04 -27.13
CA ILE A 3 32.85 4.69 -27.38
C ILE A 3 33.59 3.71 -26.48
N ASN A 4 33.53 3.87 -25.15
CA ASN A 4 34.03 2.87 -24.21
C ASN A 4 33.24 2.98 -22.89
N ALA A 5 31.94 2.70 -22.95
CA ALA A 5 31.18 2.33 -21.76
C ALA A 5 31.57 0.88 -21.44
N GLU A 6 32.66 0.74 -20.71
CA GLU A 6 33.18 -0.51 -20.18
C GLU A 6 32.06 -1.21 -19.40
N GLU A 7 31.47 -2.24 -20.01
CA GLU A 7 30.39 -3.01 -19.43
C GLU A 7 30.97 -3.81 -18.26
N ALA A 8 31.00 -3.18 -17.09
CA ALA A 8 31.56 -3.74 -15.87
C ALA A 8 30.80 -5.02 -15.52
N VAL A 9 31.40 -6.17 -15.84
CA VAL A 9 30.88 -7.47 -15.44
C VAL A 9 30.79 -7.44 -13.91
N PRO A 10 29.57 -7.60 -13.34
CA PRO A 10 29.40 -7.44 -11.91
C PRO A 10 30.31 -8.43 -11.18
N PRO A 11 31.00 -7.99 -10.12
CA PRO A 11 31.95 -8.84 -9.40
C PRO A 11 31.27 -10.13 -8.96
N VAL A 12 31.91 -11.26 -9.24
CA VAL A 12 31.36 -12.58 -8.90
C VAL A 12 31.27 -12.67 -7.38
N GLU A 13 30.05 -12.67 -6.86
CA GLU A 13 29.81 -12.88 -5.42
C GLU A 13 30.11 -14.33 -5.04
N PHE A 14 30.74 -14.51 -3.88
CA PHE A 14 31.07 -15.83 -3.34
C PHE A 14 30.56 -15.98 -1.92
N LYS A 15 30.14 -17.21 -1.58
CA LYS A 15 29.77 -17.60 -0.22
C LYS A 15 30.65 -18.74 0.27
N TRP A 16 31.07 -18.65 1.52
CA TRP A 16 31.74 -19.73 2.22
C TRP A 16 30.71 -20.74 2.71
N LYS A 17 30.96 -22.03 2.48
CA LYS A 17 30.16 -23.11 3.08
C LYS A 17 31.08 -24.17 3.63
N VAL A 18 30.87 -24.46 4.91
CA VAL A 18 31.55 -25.52 5.64
C VAL A 18 31.09 -26.87 5.10
N LYS A 19 32.04 -27.75 4.83
CA LYS A 19 31.82 -29.17 4.52
C LYS A 19 32.46 -30.03 5.61
N ARG A 20 31.91 -31.21 5.84
CA ARG A 20 32.50 -32.23 6.69
C ARG A 20 33.17 -33.31 5.84
N ARG A 21 34.31 -33.80 6.31
CA ARG A 21 35.00 -34.97 5.76
C ARG A 21 34.45 -36.24 6.43
N CYS A 22 34.80 -37.41 5.89
CA CYS A 22 34.44 -38.71 6.47
C CYS A 22 35.07 -38.94 7.85
N ASP A 23 36.24 -38.35 8.11
CA ASP A 23 36.93 -38.33 9.41
C ASP A 23 36.27 -37.39 10.45
N GLY A 24 35.21 -36.66 10.08
CA GLY A 24 34.46 -35.78 10.96
C GLY A 24 34.99 -34.34 11.06
N THR A 25 36.19 -34.06 10.53
CA THR A 25 36.78 -32.71 10.49
C THR A 25 36.01 -31.78 9.53
N ARG A 26 36.10 -30.47 9.77
CA ARG A 26 35.40 -29.43 8.98
C ARG A 26 36.39 -28.63 8.16
N TYR A 27 36.02 -28.33 6.91
CA TYR A 27 36.78 -27.43 6.04
C TYR A 27 35.84 -26.46 5.34
N VAL A 28 36.38 -25.29 4.99
CA VAL A 28 35.61 -24.20 4.39
C VAL A 28 35.85 -24.19 2.89
N VAL A 29 34.78 -24.11 2.08
CA VAL A 29 34.87 -24.02 0.62
C VAL A 29 34.20 -22.73 0.15
N LYS A 30 34.90 -21.98 -0.72
CA LYS A 30 34.36 -20.81 -1.43
C LYS A 30 33.54 -21.28 -2.63
N ARG A 31 32.32 -20.77 -2.80
CA ARG A 31 31.46 -21.11 -3.96
C ARG A 31 30.86 -19.85 -4.57
N PRO A 32 30.80 -19.73 -5.90
CA PRO A 32 30.12 -18.61 -6.54
C PRO A 32 28.62 -18.70 -6.27
N VAL A 33 27.99 -17.56 -5.98
CA VAL A 33 26.54 -17.47 -5.73
C VAL A 33 25.78 -16.89 -6.92
N ARG A 34 26.26 -17.14 -8.15
CA ARG A 34 25.64 -16.70 -9.41
C ARG A 34 24.12 -16.95 -9.45
N ASN A 35 23.67 -18.15 -9.07
CA ASN A 35 22.24 -18.49 -9.10
C ASN A 35 21.40 -17.64 -8.14
N GLN A 36 21.96 -17.21 -7.01
CA GLN A 36 21.25 -16.33 -6.07
C GLN A 36 21.20 -14.90 -6.61
N VAL A 37 22.29 -14.43 -7.20
CA VAL A 37 22.37 -13.11 -7.85
C VAL A 37 21.36 -13.04 -9.01
N LEU A 38 21.30 -14.09 -9.84
CA LEU A 38 20.35 -14.18 -10.96
C LEU A 38 18.90 -14.17 -10.48
N LYS A 39 18.54 -14.94 -9.44
CA LYS A 39 17.18 -14.94 -8.86
C LYS A 39 16.80 -13.59 -8.24
N LYS A 40 17.75 -12.91 -7.57
CA LYS A 40 17.51 -11.56 -7.05
C LYS A 40 17.26 -10.57 -8.19
N ARG A 41 18.06 -10.66 -9.26
CA ARG A 41 17.90 -9.82 -10.45
C ARG A 41 16.57 -10.08 -11.16
N GLU A 42 16.18 -11.33 -11.31
CA GLU A 42 14.87 -11.72 -11.86
C GLU A 42 13.73 -11.15 -11.01
N ALA A 43 13.78 -11.33 -9.69
CA ALA A 43 12.77 -10.77 -8.79
C ALA A 43 12.73 -9.23 -8.81
N GLN A 44 13.89 -8.58 -9.01
CA GLN A 44 13.98 -7.14 -9.16
C GLN A 44 13.37 -6.68 -10.49
N LEU A 45 13.72 -7.32 -11.61
CA LEU A 45 13.12 -7.05 -12.92
C LEU A 45 11.61 -7.25 -12.90
N ASN A 46 11.11 -8.30 -12.24
CA ASN A 46 9.67 -8.53 -12.11
C ASN A 46 8.96 -7.40 -11.34
N LYS A 47 9.64 -6.82 -10.34
CA LYS A 47 9.12 -5.66 -9.59
C LYS A 47 9.19 -4.36 -10.40
N GLU A 48 10.27 -4.14 -11.13
CA GLU A 48 10.44 -2.95 -11.99
C GLU A 48 9.48 -2.99 -13.19
N ARG A 49 9.22 -4.19 -13.72
CA ARG A 49 8.30 -4.44 -14.84
C ARG A 49 6.85 -4.65 -14.39
N THR A 50 6.53 -4.49 -13.10
CA THR A 50 5.14 -4.62 -12.64
C THR A 50 4.32 -3.45 -13.16
N GLY A 51 3.60 -3.67 -14.26
CA GLY A 51 2.75 -2.64 -14.85
C GLY A 51 2.14 -2.98 -16.21
N ILE A 52 1.84 -4.27 -16.49
CA ILE A 52 1.43 -4.86 -17.80
C ILE A 52 2.61 -5.61 -18.45
N SER A 53 3.03 -6.72 -17.86
CA SER A 53 3.82 -7.71 -18.61
C SER A 53 2.91 -8.84 -19.03
N THR A 54 2.75 -9.02 -20.34
CA THR A 54 2.05 -10.14 -21.01
C THR A 54 2.68 -11.51 -20.71
N ASP A 55 3.76 -11.56 -19.93
CA ASP A 55 4.53 -12.78 -19.69
C ASP A 55 3.89 -13.75 -18.68
N ASP A 56 2.93 -13.30 -17.87
CA ASP A 56 2.11 -14.22 -17.05
C ASP A 56 1.19 -15.12 -17.92
N ASP A 57 0.89 -14.70 -19.16
CA ASP A 57 0.19 -15.52 -20.16
C ASP A 57 1.14 -16.43 -20.95
N ALA A 58 2.47 -16.25 -20.85
CA ALA A 58 3.45 -17.07 -21.56
C ALA A 58 3.67 -18.44 -20.92
N PHE A 59 3.27 -18.62 -19.65
CA PHE A 59 3.14 -19.93 -19.00
C PHE A 59 1.84 -20.66 -19.35
N SER A 60 0.95 -20.07 -20.17
CA SER A 60 -0.27 -20.76 -20.58
C SER A 60 0.11 -22.08 -21.24
N GLY A 61 -0.41 -23.19 -20.68
CA GLY A 61 -0.20 -24.54 -21.22
C GLY A 61 -0.55 -24.65 -22.70
N VAL A 62 -1.33 -23.71 -23.22
CA VAL A 62 -1.65 -23.52 -24.64
C VAL A 62 -0.41 -23.48 -25.54
N LYS A 63 0.68 -22.80 -25.13
CA LYS A 63 1.93 -22.77 -25.92
C LYS A 63 2.68 -24.10 -25.93
N LEU A 64 2.42 -24.97 -24.95
CA LEU A 64 2.94 -26.34 -24.87
C LEU A 64 1.94 -27.38 -25.43
N GLY A 65 0.87 -26.94 -26.10
CA GLY A 65 -0.16 -27.81 -26.66
C GLY A 65 -1.18 -28.35 -25.64
N HIS A 66 -1.16 -27.85 -24.41
CA HIS A 66 -2.14 -28.18 -23.39
C HIS A 66 -3.37 -27.28 -23.52
N TYR A 67 -4.45 -27.85 -24.04
CA TYR A 67 -5.75 -27.19 -24.11
C TYR A 67 -6.49 -27.36 -22.79
N PHE A 68 -6.94 -26.25 -22.19
CA PHE A 68 -7.88 -26.33 -21.06
C PHE A 68 -9.20 -26.93 -21.52
N CYS A 69 -9.69 -27.94 -20.79
CA CYS A 69 -11.05 -28.43 -20.98
C CYS A 69 -12.07 -27.33 -20.65
N ARG A 70 -13.31 -27.47 -21.14
CA ARG A 70 -14.38 -26.50 -20.86
C ARG A 70 -14.57 -26.29 -19.36
N GLU A 71 -14.40 -27.35 -18.57
CA GLU A 71 -14.49 -27.31 -17.11
C GLU A 71 -13.34 -26.53 -16.46
N ASP A 72 -12.12 -26.67 -16.97
CA ASP A 72 -10.95 -25.95 -16.41
C ASP A 72 -11.05 -24.46 -16.69
N ARG A 73 -11.54 -24.09 -17.88
CA ARG A 73 -11.86 -22.68 -18.18
C ARG A 73 -12.90 -22.12 -17.23
N LYS A 74 -13.92 -22.90 -16.89
CA LYS A 74 -14.95 -22.51 -15.91
C LYS A 74 -14.34 -22.35 -14.51
N LYS A 75 -13.51 -23.29 -14.07
CA LYS A 75 -12.81 -23.22 -12.77
C LYS A 75 -11.87 -22.02 -12.70
N GLN A 76 -11.15 -21.71 -13.78
CA GLN A 76 -10.28 -20.54 -13.85
C GLN A 76 -11.08 -19.23 -13.72
N LEU A 77 -12.18 -19.11 -14.47
CA LEU A 77 -13.08 -17.95 -14.37
C LEU A 77 -13.66 -17.80 -12.97
N GLU A 78 -14.08 -18.90 -12.34
CA GLU A 78 -14.55 -18.90 -10.95
C GLU A 78 -13.44 -18.48 -9.99
N HIS A 79 -12.22 -18.99 -10.16
CA HIS A 79 -11.08 -18.60 -9.33
C HIS A 79 -10.77 -17.10 -9.48
N GLU A 80 -10.75 -16.57 -10.70
CA GLU A 80 -10.56 -15.13 -10.94
C GLU A 80 -11.66 -14.28 -10.31
N ARG A 81 -12.93 -14.69 -10.45
CA ARG A 81 -14.06 -14.05 -9.76
C ARG A 81 -13.87 -14.07 -8.24
N MET A 82 -13.49 -15.20 -7.67
CA MET A 82 -13.24 -15.32 -6.23
C MET A 82 -12.04 -14.47 -5.78
N ARG A 83 -10.98 -14.36 -6.59
CA ARG A 83 -9.84 -13.47 -6.32
C ARG A 83 -10.29 -12.01 -6.28
N LYS A 84 -11.11 -11.59 -7.25
CA LYS A 84 -11.68 -10.23 -7.31
C LYS A 84 -12.53 -9.94 -6.08
N ILE A 85 -13.45 -10.85 -5.72
CA ILE A 85 -14.32 -10.70 -4.55
C ILE A 85 -13.49 -10.59 -3.26
N ARG A 86 -12.49 -11.47 -3.05
CA ARG A 86 -11.61 -11.40 -1.86
C ARG A 86 -10.83 -10.09 -1.79
N HIS A 87 -10.39 -9.58 -2.93
CA HIS A 87 -9.68 -8.31 -3.00
C HIS A 87 -10.59 -7.14 -2.61
N GLU A 88 -11.80 -7.09 -3.17
CA GLU A 88 -12.82 -6.09 -2.83
C GLU A 88 -13.21 -6.15 -1.36
N GLN A 89 -13.43 -7.36 -0.81
CA GLN A 89 -13.70 -7.56 0.61
C GLN A 89 -12.59 -7.01 1.51
N ARG A 90 -11.32 -7.26 1.16
CA ARG A 90 -10.18 -6.73 1.91
C ARG A 90 -10.15 -5.20 1.89
N ILE A 91 -10.38 -4.58 0.74
CA ILE A 91 -10.45 -3.12 0.61
C ILE A 91 -11.60 -2.57 1.46
N ASN A 92 -12.78 -3.19 1.39
CA ASN A 92 -13.94 -2.73 2.16
C ASN A 92 -13.73 -2.88 3.67
N GLN A 93 -13.13 -3.97 4.13
CA GLN A 93 -12.74 -4.14 5.53
C GLN A 93 -11.74 -3.07 5.99
N ALA A 94 -10.75 -2.74 5.16
CA ALA A 94 -9.81 -1.66 5.48
C ALA A 94 -10.49 -0.29 5.55
N LYS A 95 -11.47 -0.02 4.67
CA LYS A 95 -12.28 1.21 4.72
C LYS A 95 -13.12 1.29 6.00
N LEU A 96 -13.79 0.20 6.37
CA LEU A 96 -14.59 0.10 7.61
C LEU A 96 -13.70 0.31 8.86
N ALA A 97 -12.53 -0.31 8.91
CA ALA A 97 -11.60 -0.10 10.01
C ALA A 97 -11.13 1.36 10.13
N ASN A 98 -10.98 2.06 9.00
CA ASN A 98 -10.67 3.49 9.00
C ASN A 98 -11.85 4.36 9.46
N THR A 99 -13.08 4.02 9.09
CA THR A 99 -14.27 4.73 9.57
C THR A 99 -14.46 4.54 11.08
N ASP A 100 -14.23 3.33 11.59
CA ASP A 100 -14.36 3.05 13.02
C ASP A 100 -13.35 3.87 13.84
N LYS A 101 -12.10 3.97 13.37
CA LYS A 101 -11.07 4.84 13.96
C LYS A 101 -11.51 6.30 13.96
N LEU A 102 -12.10 6.78 12.86
CA LEU A 102 -12.59 8.15 12.74
C LEU A 102 -13.74 8.44 13.72
N ILE A 103 -14.68 7.50 13.86
CA ILE A 103 -15.83 7.63 14.78
C ILE A 103 -15.34 7.72 16.23
N VAL A 104 -14.41 6.85 16.62
CA VAL A 104 -13.83 6.83 17.97
C VAL A 104 -13.10 8.14 18.28
N ASP A 105 -12.26 8.63 17.37
CA ASP A 105 -11.56 9.91 17.53
C ASP A 105 -12.54 11.09 17.64
N MET A 106 -13.55 11.14 16.76
CA MET A 106 -14.60 12.17 16.83
C MET A 106 -15.37 12.13 18.16
N ALA A 107 -15.63 10.94 18.71
CA ALA A 107 -16.25 10.78 20.02
C ALA A 107 -15.36 11.35 21.14
N TYR A 108 -14.05 11.04 21.14
CA TYR A 108 -13.10 11.62 22.09
C TYR A 108 -13.04 13.15 21.99
N ARG A 109 -12.95 13.72 20.78
CA ARG A 109 -12.97 15.19 20.59
C ARG A 109 -14.27 15.84 21.06
N LYS A 110 -15.41 15.16 20.90
CA LYS A 110 -16.70 15.63 21.41
C LYS A 110 -16.73 15.63 22.95
N MET A 111 -16.19 14.59 23.57
CA MET A 111 -16.09 14.48 25.03
C MET A 111 -15.12 15.52 25.61
N ALA A 112 -13.99 15.77 24.96
CA ALA A 112 -13.02 16.78 25.38
C ALA A 112 -13.61 18.20 25.37
N ARG A 113 -14.41 18.54 24.35
CA ARG A 113 -15.14 19.84 24.30
C ARG A 113 -16.14 20.03 25.43
N ARG A 114 -16.70 18.94 25.97
CA ARG A 114 -17.61 18.99 27.13
C ARG A 114 -16.88 19.19 28.45
N GLN A 115 -15.62 18.77 28.53
CA GLN A 115 -14.76 18.91 29.71
C GLN A 115 -13.85 20.13 29.64
N ALA A 116 -13.95 20.94 28.58
CA ALA A 116 -13.20 22.17 28.47
C ALA A 116 -13.59 23.10 29.63
N PRO A 117 -12.63 23.53 30.47
CA PRO A 117 -12.94 24.45 31.56
C PRO A 117 -13.51 25.74 30.98
N LEU A 118 -14.57 26.26 31.61
CA LEU A 118 -15.11 27.57 31.28
C LEU A 118 -14.09 28.63 31.71
N ASP A 119 -13.94 29.68 30.92
CA ASP A 119 -13.08 30.80 31.28
C ASP A 119 -13.70 31.56 32.46
N ALA A 120 -12.87 32.14 33.33
CA ALA A 120 -13.28 32.79 34.58
C ALA A 120 -14.26 33.95 34.36
N PHE A 121 -14.32 34.47 33.13
CA PHE A 121 -15.18 35.59 32.72
C PHE A 121 -16.46 35.15 32.01
N THR A 122 -16.60 33.89 31.60
CA THR A 122 -17.79 33.39 30.89
C THR A 122 -18.81 32.82 31.87
N SER A 123 -19.97 33.47 31.99
CA SER A 123 -21.04 32.97 32.87
C SER A 123 -21.68 31.72 32.30
N THR A 124 -22.11 30.78 33.16
CA THR A 124 -22.83 29.56 32.77
C THR A 124 -24.05 29.86 31.88
N ARG A 125 -24.69 31.01 32.09
CA ARG A 125 -25.82 31.49 31.27
C ARG A 125 -25.40 31.84 29.85
N GLU A 126 -24.29 32.57 29.68
CA GLU A 126 -23.75 32.93 28.36
C GLU A 126 -23.24 31.70 27.60
N TYR A 127 -22.61 30.77 28.31
CA TYR A 127 -22.14 29.52 27.71
C TYR A 127 -23.29 28.64 27.21
N LEU A 128 -24.40 28.58 27.96
CA LEU A 128 -25.58 27.82 27.55
C LEU A 128 -26.38 28.52 26.44
N SER A 129 -26.37 29.86 26.37
CA SER A 129 -27.04 30.60 25.28
C SER A 129 -26.34 30.44 23.93
N GLN A 130 -25.00 30.31 23.90
CA GLN A 130 -24.23 30.07 22.67
C GLN A 130 -24.49 28.69 22.04
N ARG A 131 -25.00 27.71 22.81
CA ARG A 131 -25.33 26.37 22.26
C ARG A 131 -26.58 26.36 21.38
N HIS A 132 -27.28 27.50 21.28
CA HIS A 132 -28.43 27.69 20.41
C HIS A 132 -28.20 28.91 19.50
N GLU A 133 -27.10 28.92 18.75
CA GLU A 133 -26.86 29.90 17.68
C GLU A 133 -27.46 29.37 16.36
N GLN A 134 -28.57 29.99 15.98
CA GLN A 134 -29.27 30.02 14.69
C GLN A 134 -28.59 29.24 13.54
N GLN A 135 -29.24 28.17 13.08
CA GLN A 135 -29.05 27.69 11.70
C GLN A 135 -29.68 28.71 10.74
N GLY A 136 -28.95 29.77 10.43
CA GLY A 136 -29.34 30.77 9.43
C GLY A 136 -28.14 31.12 8.56
N PRO A 137 -28.35 31.42 7.27
CA PRO A 137 -27.26 31.87 6.40
C PRO A 137 -26.62 33.13 7.01
N PRO A 138 -25.29 33.29 6.87
CA PRO A 138 -24.58 34.44 7.44
C PRO A 138 -25.16 35.75 6.91
N PRO A 139 -25.30 36.79 7.77
CA PRO A 139 -25.82 38.08 7.33
C PRO A 139 -24.92 38.67 6.23
N PRO A 140 -25.50 39.29 5.18
CA PRO A 140 -24.73 39.87 4.09
C PRO A 140 -23.82 40.98 4.63
N ALA A 141 -22.56 40.98 4.19
CA ALA A 141 -21.56 41.95 4.59
C ALA A 141 -22.02 43.40 4.24
N PRO A 142 -21.71 44.39 5.08
CA PRO A 142 -22.04 45.78 4.77
C PRO A 142 -21.26 46.24 3.55
N ILE A 143 -21.98 46.64 2.51
CA ILE A 143 -21.40 47.29 1.33
C ILE A 143 -20.84 48.66 1.74
N LEU A 144 -19.52 48.80 1.71
CA LEU A 144 -18.82 50.07 1.88
C LEU A 144 -19.13 50.95 0.66
N ALA A 145 -20.00 51.94 0.83
CA ALA A 145 -20.20 52.99 -0.16
C ALA A 145 -19.03 53.99 -0.09
N VAL A 146 -18.12 53.90 -1.06
CA VAL A 146 -17.10 54.92 -1.31
C VAL A 146 -17.75 56.05 -2.09
N THR A 147 -17.98 57.19 -1.45
CA THR A 147 -18.37 58.43 -2.14
C THR A 147 -17.09 59.13 -2.58
N THR A 148 -16.81 59.13 -3.88
CA THR A 148 -15.79 59.99 -4.48
C THR A 148 -16.35 61.40 -4.68
N VAL A 149 -15.56 62.43 -4.35
CA VAL A 149 -15.77 63.85 -4.68
C VAL A 149 -14.84 64.22 -5.82
#